data_AF-A0AAV1QJP4-F1
#
_entry.id   AF-A0AAV1QJP4-F1
#
_cell.length_a   1.000
_cell.length_b   1.000
_cell.length_c   1.000
_cell.angle_alpha   90.00
_cell.angle_beta   90.00
_cell.angle_gamma   90.00
#
_symmetry.space_group_name_H-M   'P 1'
#
loop_
_entity.id
_entity.type
_entity.pdbx_description
1 polymer ?
#
loop_
_entity_poly.entity_id
_entity_poly.type
_entity_poly.pdbx_seq_one_letter_code
_entity_poly.pdbx_strand_id
1 'polypeptide(L)'
;VQENLAAYAPTLKLQKGYDDSHKNPGKYAITGGAKPKEPDLITNEEYLKSISSVKTDEYDSIKSYKLGSVGEYKRFIGARRSDNNNNSSRTANADHIPPKNSVGQAWNRIKDKPELQEQLKNRNPKLYEMLEGIKDDNNGRNLVAMEVLAVDHRCALTTASSHYAKKSRELIAESLVSGDVERMLKQSMILAHPVTSQELLADL
;
A
#
# COMPACT_ATOMS: atom_id res chain seq x y z
N VAL A 1 -0.97 -14.23 -33.37
CA VAL A 1 -1.56 -13.75 -32.10
C VAL A 1 -1.46 -12.24 -32.13
N GLN A 2 -2.57 -11.54 -32.31
CA GLN A 2 -2.59 -10.08 -32.21
C GLN A 2 -2.65 -9.76 -30.71
N GLU A 3 -1.48 -9.70 -30.08
CA GLU A 3 -1.37 -9.36 -28.67
C GLU A 3 -1.93 -7.95 -28.48
N ASN A 4 -2.89 -7.82 -27.57
CA ASN A 4 -3.51 -6.54 -27.26
C ASN A 4 -2.50 -5.69 -26.46
N LEU A 5 -1.51 -5.13 -27.15
CA LEU A 5 -0.41 -4.32 -26.63
C LEU A 5 -0.91 -3.22 -25.67
N ALA A 6 -2.09 -2.66 -25.93
CA ALA A 6 -2.72 -1.66 -25.08
C ALA A 6 -3.10 -2.19 -23.68
N ALA A 7 -3.43 -3.48 -23.56
CA ALA A 7 -3.74 -4.11 -22.28
C ALA A 7 -2.48 -4.38 -21.43
N TYR A 8 -1.33 -4.56 -22.06
CA TYR A 8 -0.05 -4.83 -21.39
C TYR A 8 0.75 -3.57 -21.06
N ALA A 9 0.46 -2.44 -21.72
CA ALA A 9 1.13 -1.16 -21.46
C ALA A 9 1.16 -0.77 -19.97
N PRO A 10 0.08 -0.91 -19.17
CA PRO A 10 0.13 -0.62 -17.73
C PRO A 10 1.09 -1.55 -16.96
N THR A 11 1.13 -2.84 -17.32
CA THR A 11 1.99 -3.83 -16.66
C THR A 11 3.47 -3.61 -17.01
N LEU A 12 3.78 -3.30 -18.28
CA LEU A 12 5.14 -2.98 -18.71
C LEU A 12 5.66 -1.69 -18.06
N LYS A 13 4.79 -0.68 -17.90
CA LYS A 13 5.15 0.55 -17.19
C LYS A 13 5.41 0.32 -15.71
N LEU A 14 4.60 -0.51 -15.05
CA LEU A 14 4.86 -0.96 -13.67
C LEU A 14 6.21 -1.69 -13.55
N GLN A 15 6.52 -2.57 -14.51
CA GLN A 15 7.81 -3.27 -14.54
C GLN A 15 8.98 -2.28 -14.71
N LYS A 16 8.86 -1.31 -15.62
CA LYS A 16 9.85 -0.24 -15.79
C LYS A 16 10.04 0.58 -14.50
N GLY A 17 8.96 0.97 -13.84
CA GLY A 17 9.01 1.66 -12.55
C GLY A 17 9.69 0.84 -11.45
N TYR A 18 9.45 -0.48 -11.41
CA TYR A 18 10.16 -1.40 -10.50
C TYR A 18 11.66 -1.47 -10.81
N ASP A 19 12.02 -1.60 -12.09
CA ASP A 19 13.41 -1.70 -12.51
C ASP A 19 14.18 -0.41 -12.20
N ASP A 20 13.54 0.75 -12.38
CA ASP A 20 14.13 2.06 -12.05
C ASP A 20 14.24 2.29 -10.53
N SER A 21 13.28 1.82 -9.74
CA SER A 21 13.39 1.84 -8.27
C SER A 21 14.50 0.92 -7.75
N HIS A 22 14.78 -0.19 -8.45
CA HIS A 22 15.84 -1.15 -8.09
C HIS A 22 17.25 -0.70 -8.47
N LYS A 23 17.40 0.17 -9.47
CA LYS A 23 18.72 0.75 -9.83
C LYS A 23 19.30 1.66 -8.75
N ASN A 24 18.46 2.16 -7.83
CA ASN A 24 18.86 3.01 -6.70
C ASN A 24 18.43 2.38 -5.35
N PRO A 25 18.98 1.22 -4.97
CA PRO A 25 18.50 0.45 -3.82
C PRO A 25 18.70 1.18 -2.48
N GLY A 26 19.65 2.12 -2.41
CA GLY A 26 19.94 2.91 -1.21
C GLY A 26 18.90 3.99 -0.90
N LYS A 27 18.07 4.40 -1.87
CA LYS A 27 17.03 5.42 -1.65
C LYS A 27 15.72 4.82 -1.10
N TYR A 28 15.53 3.52 -1.30
CA TYR A 28 14.28 2.81 -1.03
C TYR A 28 14.48 1.51 -0.26
N ALA A 29 15.56 1.42 0.53
CA ALA A 29 15.80 0.26 1.37
C ALA A 29 14.65 0.09 2.37
N ILE A 30 13.70 -0.80 2.06
CA ILE A 30 12.71 -1.29 3.00
C ILE A 30 13.48 -2.15 4.01
N THR A 31 13.96 -1.53 5.09
CA THR A 31 14.61 -2.23 6.21
C THR A 31 13.59 -2.89 7.16
N GLY A 32 12.30 -2.88 6.80
CA GLY A 32 11.20 -3.39 7.61
C GLY A 32 10.82 -4.82 7.25
N GLY A 33 11.13 -5.77 8.13
CA GLY A 33 10.74 -7.17 8.03
C GLY A 33 11.07 -7.97 9.28
N ALA A 34 10.73 -7.44 10.47
CA ALA A 34 10.80 -8.24 11.69
C ALA A 34 9.69 -9.30 11.66
N LYS A 35 10.05 -10.57 11.90
CA LYS A 35 9.07 -11.63 12.18
C LYS A 35 8.35 -11.30 13.49
N PRO A 36 7.03 -11.09 13.53
CA PRO A 36 6.33 -10.98 14.80
C PRO A 36 6.24 -12.38 15.40
N LYS A 37 6.79 -12.56 16.60
CA LYS A 37 6.26 -13.56 17.53
C LYS A 37 5.13 -12.84 18.27
N GLU A 38 3.89 -13.27 18.02
CA GLU A 38 2.65 -12.72 18.61
C GLU A 38 2.27 -11.28 18.15
N PRO A 39 1.00 -10.84 18.29
CA PRO A 39 0.48 -9.62 17.64
C PRO A 39 0.87 -8.33 18.36
N ASP A 40 2.04 -8.32 18.99
CA ASP A 40 2.59 -7.16 19.68
C ASP A 40 3.50 -6.35 18.75
N LEU A 41 2.97 -5.17 18.44
CA LEU A 41 3.68 -3.90 18.41
C LEU A 41 5.10 -3.94 17.83
N ILE A 42 5.28 -3.39 16.61
CA ILE A 42 6.54 -2.65 16.39
C ILE A 42 6.46 -1.47 17.37
N THR A 43 7.15 -1.60 18.49
CA THR A 43 7.24 -0.53 19.48
C THR A 43 7.86 0.70 18.81
N ASN A 44 7.52 1.91 19.26
CA ASN A 44 8.19 3.12 18.75
C ASN A 44 9.72 2.96 18.83
N GLU A 45 10.24 2.22 19.82
CA GLU A 45 11.66 1.92 19.95
C GLU A 45 12.22 1.03 18.82
N GLU A 46 11.52 -0.02 18.41
CA GLU A 46 11.95 -0.87 17.30
C GLU A 46 11.90 -0.14 15.96
N TYR A 47 10.89 0.70 15.75
CA TYR A 47 10.83 1.59 14.60
C TYR A 47 11.97 2.62 14.63
N LEU A 48 12.24 3.27 15.77
CA LEU A 48 13.34 4.22 15.90
C LEU A 48 14.71 3.55 15.67
N LYS A 49 14.88 2.29 16.12
CA LYS A 49 16.07 1.49 15.82
C LYS A 49 16.19 1.19 14.33
N SER A 50 15.10 0.85 13.64
CA SER A 50 15.15 0.54 12.21
C SER A 50 15.51 1.73 11.32
N ILE A 51 15.21 2.96 11.76
CA ILE A 51 15.56 4.20 11.06
C ILE A 51 16.85 4.85 11.59
N SER A 52 17.49 4.30 12.62
CA SER A 52 18.68 4.91 13.26
C SER A 52 19.90 5.05 12.34
N SER A 53 19.93 4.30 11.24
CA SER A 53 20.95 4.37 10.19
C SER A 53 20.69 5.47 9.15
N VAL A 54 19.50 6.08 9.15
CA VAL A 54 19.12 7.17 8.24
C VAL A 54 19.82 8.45 8.71
N LYS A 55 21.00 8.72 8.15
CA LYS A 55 21.81 9.92 8.44
C LYS A 55 21.56 11.02 7.43
N THR A 56 20.30 11.40 7.25
CA THR A 56 19.90 12.43 6.28
C THR A 56 19.19 13.58 6.98
N ASP A 57 19.13 14.73 6.33
CA ASP A 57 18.35 15.89 6.77
C ASP A 57 16.84 15.56 6.89
N GLU A 58 16.42 14.42 6.34
CA GLU A 58 15.05 13.89 6.40
C GLU A 58 14.79 13.10 7.68
N TYR A 59 15.82 12.70 8.45
CA TYR A 59 15.69 11.89 9.66
C TYR A 59 14.74 12.52 10.68
N ASP A 60 14.85 13.83 10.90
CA ASP A 60 13.99 14.55 11.83
C ASP A 60 12.53 14.51 11.37
N SER A 61 12.28 14.64 10.06
CA SER A 61 10.93 14.52 9.50
C SER A 61 10.37 13.10 9.60
N ILE A 62 11.19 12.09 9.27
CA ILE A 62 10.83 10.68 9.39
C ILE A 62 10.47 10.35 10.84
N LYS A 63 11.30 10.78 11.80
CA LYS A 63 11.09 10.59 13.23
C LYS A 63 9.86 11.35 13.76
N SER A 64 9.73 12.63 13.41
CA SER A 64 8.62 13.49 13.88
C SER A 64 7.26 13.03 13.39
N TYR A 65 7.17 12.55 12.15
CA TYR A 65 5.91 12.11 11.53
C TYR A 65 5.74 10.59 11.46
N LYS A 66 6.71 9.82 11.97
CA LYS A 66 6.74 8.35 11.93
C LYS A 66 6.59 7.77 10.52
N LEU A 67 7.18 8.43 9.53
CA LEU A 67 7.06 8.04 8.11
C LEU A 67 7.62 6.63 7.88
N GLY A 68 6.92 5.82 7.07
CA GLY A 68 7.28 4.43 6.80
C GLY A 68 6.91 3.46 7.93
N SER A 69 6.31 3.92 9.03
CA SER A 69 5.75 3.02 10.05
C SER A 69 4.57 2.25 9.46
N VAL A 70 4.54 0.93 9.65
CA VAL A 70 3.51 0.03 9.08
C VAL A 70 2.71 -0.63 10.20
N GLY A 71 1.39 -0.70 10.06
CA GLY A 71 0.49 -1.32 11.03
C GLY A 71 -0.97 -1.29 10.58
N GLU A 72 -1.88 -1.78 11.42
CA GLU A 72 -3.32 -1.66 11.12
C GLU A 72 -3.75 -0.20 11.11
N TYR A 73 -4.59 0.19 10.14
CA TYR A 73 -5.04 1.57 9.96
C TYR A 73 -5.56 2.18 11.26
N LYS A 74 -6.39 1.45 12.04
CA LYS A 74 -6.96 1.86 13.36
C LYS A 74 -5.94 2.42 14.34
N ARG A 75 -4.70 1.96 14.29
CA ARG A 75 -3.61 2.40 15.17
C ARG A 75 -3.17 3.83 14.85
N PHE A 76 -3.09 4.16 13.56
CA PHE A 76 -2.67 5.50 13.12
C PHE A 76 -3.73 6.56 13.41
N ILE A 77 -5.02 6.32 13.10
CA ILE A 77 -6.06 7.29 13.45
C ILE A 77 -6.34 7.36 14.96
N GLY A 78 -6.10 6.29 15.71
CA GLY A 78 -6.15 6.32 17.18
C GLY A 78 -5.08 7.24 17.76
N ALA A 79 -3.82 7.07 17.34
CA ALA A 79 -2.71 7.91 17.80
C ALA A 79 -2.95 9.41 17.51
N ARG A 80 -3.39 9.74 16.30
CA ARG A 80 -3.66 11.14 15.90
C ARG A 80 -4.82 11.80 16.64
N ARG A 81 -5.80 11.02 17.12
CA ARG A 81 -6.90 11.54 17.94
C ARG A 81 -6.46 11.87 19.36
N SER A 82 -5.45 11.16 19.87
CA SER A 82 -4.86 11.42 21.18
C SER A 82 -3.91 12.63 21.14
N ASP A 83 -3.23 12.82 20.01
CA ASP A 83 -2.40 13.99 19.76
C ASP A 83 -3.28 15.17 19.33
N ASN A 84 -3.85 15.91 20.29
CA ASN A 84 -4.66 17.14 20.11
C ASN A 84 -3.96 18.29 19.35
N ASN A 85 -2.82 18.05 18.70
CA ASN A 85 -2.05 19.03 17.97
C ASN A 85 -2.46 19.01 16.49
N ASN A 86 -3.24 20.00 16.07
CA ASN A 86 -3.82 20.15 14.72
C ASN A 86 -2.82 20.08 13.54
N ASN A 87 -1.51 20.10 13.78
CA ASN A 87 -0.48 20.09 12.73
C ASN A 87 -0.08 18.68 12.25
N SER A 88 -0.05 17.65 13.10
CA SER A 88 0.40 16.31 12.67
C SER A 88 -0.59 15.64 11.70
N SER A 89 -1.88 15.85 11.94
CA SER A 89 -3.00 15.42 11.10
C SER A 89 -2.93 15.94 9.65
N ARG A 90 -2.32 17.12 9.44
CA ARG A 90 -2.20 17.74 8.11
C ARG A 90 -0.94 17.31 7.35
N THR A 91 0.10 16.88 8.06
CA THR A 91 1.41 16.58 7.46
C THR A 91 1.59 15.11 7.11
N ALA A 92 1.00 14.19 7.89
CA ALA A 92 1.09 12.76 7.65
C ALA A 92 -0.29 12.15 7.35
N ASN A 93 -0.33 11.08 6.55
CA ASN A 93 -1.50 10.27 6.20
C ASN A 93 -1.17 8.79 6.30
N ALA A 94 -2.09 8.00 6.85
CA ALA A 94 -1.98 6.56 6.85
C ALA A 94 -2.56 6.04 5.54
N ASP A 95 -1.70 5.60 4.63
CA ASP A 95 -2.08 5.06 3.33
C ASP A 95 -2.26 3.54 3.40
N HIS A 96 -3.37 3.03 2.88
CA HIS A 96 -3.67 1.60 2.90
C HIS A 96 -2.80 0.83 1.90
N ILE A 97 -2.21 -0.28 2.33
CA ILE A 97 -1.42 -1.19 1.48
C ILE A 97 -1.95 -2.61 1.66
N PRO A 98 -2.66 -3.18 0.68
CA PRO A 98 -3.11 -2.55 -0.57
C PRO A 98 -4.18 -1.45 -0.33
N PRO A 99 -4.44 -0.59 -1.33
CA PRO A 99 -5.44 0.46 -1.20
C PRO A 99 -6.82 -0.11 -0.85
N LYS A 100 -7.51 0.50 0.12
CA LYS A 100 -8.83 0.06 0.58
C LYS A 100 -9.82 -0.12 -0.57
N ASN A 101 -9.81 0.81 -1.52
CA ASN A 101 -10.70 0.73 -2.67
C ASN A 101 -10.40 -0.51 -3.55
N SER A 102 -9.14 -0.89 -3.73
CA SER A 102 -8.76 -2.12 -4.44
C SER A 102 -9.24 -3.37 -3.71
N VAL A 103 -9.14 -3.42 -2.38
CA VAL A 103 -9.70 -4.50 -1.55
C VAL A 103 -11.21 -4.63 -1.72
N GLY A 104 -11.94 -3.50 -1.64
CA GLY A 104 -13.38 -3.48 -1.85
C GLY A 104 -13.79 -3.90 -3.27
N GLN A 105 -13.03 -3.50 -4.29
CA GLN A 105 -13.25 -3.96 -5.65
C GLN A 105 -13.02 -5.47 -5.80
N ALA A 106 -11.94 -6.00 -5.22
CA ALA A 106 -11.62 -7.42 -5.25
C ALA A 106 -12.73 -8.25 -4.59
N TRP A 107 -13.18 -7.85 -3.39
CA TRP A 107 -14.29 -8.51 -2.71
C TRP A 107 -15.57 -8.52 -3.57
N ASN A 108 -15.95 -7.37 -4.15
CA ASN A 108 -17.12 -7.28 -5.03
C ASN A 108 -17.05 -8.20 -6.26
N ARG A 109 -15.85 -8.55 -6.75
CA ARG A 109 -15.66 -9.45 -7.89
C ARG A 109 -15.84 -10.93 -7.54
N ILE A 110 -15.65 -11.30 -6.26
CA ILE A 110 -15.69 -12.70 -5.80
C ILE A 110 -16.88 -13.04 -4.90
N LYS A 111 -17.54 -12.05 -4.27
CA LYS A 111 -18.59 -12.25 -3.26
C LYS A 111 -19.77 -13.13 -3.71
N ASP A 112 -20.08 -13.13 -5.01
CA ASP A 112 -21.19 -13.92 -5.59
C ASP A 112 -20.67 -15.16 -6.35
N LYS A 113 -19.41 -15.54 -6.15
CA LYS A 113 -18.72 -16.66 -6.85
C LYS A 113 -18.10 -17.63 -5.84
N PRO A 114 -18.89 -18.59 -5.29
CA PRO A 114 -18.42 -19.52 -4.25
C PRO A 114 -17.17 -20.30 -4.63
N GLU A 115 -17.07 -20.75 -5.89
CA GLU A 115 -15.91 -21.51 -6.37
C GLU A 115 -14.61 -20.69 -6.29
N LEU A 116 -14.65 -19.40 -6.65
CA LEU A 116 -13.47 -18.52 -6.56
C LEU A 116 -13.12 -18.21 -5.10
N GLN A 117 -14.12 -18.05 -4.23
CA GLN A 117 -13.89 -17.87 -2.80
C GLN A 117 -13.20 -19.09 -2.20
N GLU A 118 -13.68 -20.29 -2.52
CA GLU A 118 -13.10 -21.53 -2.02
C GLU A 118 -11.67 -21.73 -2.55
N GLN A 119 -11.43 -21.49 -3.84
CA GLN A 119 -10.09 -21.53 -4.42
C GLN A 119 -9.13 -20.54 -3.73
N LEU A 120 -9.58 -19.30 -3.52
CA LEU A 120 -8.77 -18.27 -2.87
C LEU A 120 -8.51 -18.60 -1.40
N LYS A 121 -9.51 -19.09 -0.68
CA LYS A 121 -9.40 -19.53 0.71
C LYS A 121 -8.43 -20.70 0.87
N ASN A 122 -8.47 -21.66 -0.04
CA ASN A 122 -7.57 -22.82 -0.02
C ASN A 122 -6.13 -22.42 -0.38
N ARG A 123 -5.96 -21.52 -1.36
CA ARG A 123 -4.63 -21.07 -1.80
C ARG A 123 -3.99 -20.09 -0.83
N ASN A 124 -4.77 -19.15 -0.30
CA ASN A 124 -4.30 -18.09 0.58
C ASN A 124 -5.39 -17.67 1.58
N PRO A 125 -5.53 -18.40 2.71
CA PRO A 125 -6.60 -18.17 3.67
C PRO A 125 -6.52 -16.78 4.32
N LYS A 126 -5.32 -16.25 4.58
CA LYS A 126 -5.14 -14.92 5.16
C LYS A 126 -5.57 -13.80 4.21
N LEU A 127 -5.28 -13.96 2.92
CA LEU A 127 -5.75 -13.02 1.91
C LEU A 127 -7.27 -13.05 1.79
N TYR A 128 -7.86 -14.24 1.80
CA TYR A 128 -9.32 -14.39 1.81
C TYR A 128 -9.94 -13.70 3.03
N GLU A 129 -9.41 -13.94 4.24
CA GLU A 129 -9.86 -13.30 5.48
C GLU A 129 -9.81 -11.77 5.39
N MET A 130 -8.73 -11.21 4.83
CA MET A 130 -8.61 -9.78 4.60
C MET A 130 -9.68 -9.24 3.64
N LEU A 131 -9.98 -9.95 2.56
CA LEU A 131 -11.01 -9.54 1.60
C LEU A 131 -12.42 -9.66 2.20
N GLU A 132 -12.71 -10.74 2.91
CA GLU A 132 -14.00 -10.97 3.56
C GLU A 132 -14.24 -9.94 4.68
N GLY A 133 -13.21 -9.63 5.47
CA GLY A 133 -13.27 -8.68 6.57
C GLY A 133 -13.65 -7.25 6.15
N ILE A 134 -13.50 -6.88 4.87
CA ILE A 134 -13.91 -5.55 4.37
C ILE A 134 -15.43 -5.37 4.37
N LYS A 135 -16.20 -6.46 4.38
CA LYS A 135 -17.67 -6.45 4.42
C LYS A 135 -18.19 -5.63 5.60
N ASP A 136 -17.55 -5.78 6.75
CA ASP A 136 -17.97 -5.16 8.01
C ASP A 136 -17.04 -3.99 8.41
N ASP A 137 -15.99 -3.71 7.61
CA ASP A 137 -15.00 -2.67 7.85
C ASP A 137 -14.93 -1.66 6.68
N ASN A 138 -16.00 -0.88 6.51
CA ASN A 138 -16.12 0.16 5.46
C ASN A 138 -14.97 1.18 5.44
N ASN A 139 -14.25 1.33 6.56
CA ASN A 139 -13.15 2.27 6.68
C ASN A 139 -11.77 1.61 6.54
N GLY A 140 -11.70 0.28 6.40
CA GLY A 140 -10.45 -0.46 6.34
C GLY A 140 -9.60 -0.26 7.60
N ARG A 141 -10.23 -0.15 8.77
CA ARG A 141 -9.59 -0.04 10.08
C ARG A 141 -8.65 -1.21 10.40
N ASN A 142 -8.96 -2.39 9.91
CA ASN A 142 -8.18 -3.60 10.11
C ASN A 142 -7.21 -3.87 8.94
N LEU A 143 -7.27 -3.09 7.86
CA LEU A 143 -6.30 -3.19 6.78
C LEU A 143 -4.95 -2.63 7.21
N VAL A 144 -3.89 -3.17 6.62
CA VAL A 144 -2.53 -2.63 6.77
C VAL A 144 -2.46 -1.26 6.12
N ALA A 145 -1.83 -0.34 6.82
CA ALA A 145 -1.51 0.99 6.34
C ALA A 145 -0.07 1.36 6.70
N MET A 146 0.45 2.37 6.01
CA MET A 146 1.76 2.93 6.23
C MET A 146 1.64 4.43 6.42
N GLU A 147 2.38 4.99 7.37
CA GLU A 147 2.47 6.44 7.51
C GLU A 147 3.31 7.05 6.38
N VAL A 148 2.71 7.99 5.68
CA VAL A 148 3.33 8.71 4.56
C VAL A 148 3.07 10.20 4.69
N LEU A 149 3.83 11.03 4.00
CA LEU A 149 3.52 12.45 3.94
C LEU A 149 2.20 12.66 3.21
N ALA A 150 1.37 13.56 3.72
CA ALA A 150 0.07 13.89 3.12
C ALA A 150 0.21 14.52 1.73
N VAL A 151 1.35 15.16 1.44
CA VAL A 151 1.69 15.65 0.09
C VAL A 151 1.95 14.48 -0.86
N ASP A 152 2.73 13.49 -0.44
CA ASP A 152 3.09 12.34 -1.26
C ASP A 152 1.88 11.43 -1.54
N HIS A 153 1.05 11.20 -0.51
CA HIS A 153 -0.19 10.46 -0.64
C HIS A 153 -1.11 11.07 -1.72
N ARG A 154 -1.16 12.40 -1.86
CA ARG A 154 -1.97 13.08 -2.88
C ARG A 154 -1.42 12.92 -4.30
N CYS A 155 -0.14 12.65 -4.43
CA CYS A 155 0.54 12.43 -5.71
C CYS A 155 0.48 10.97 -6.18
N ALA A 156 0.06 10.05 -5.31
CA ALA A 156 0.01 8.62 -5.60
C ALA A 156 -1.14 8.24 -6.57
N LEU A 157 -0.86 7.28 -7.45
CA LEU A 157 -1.86 6.71 -8.36
C LEU A 157 -2.89 5.81 -7.64
N THR A 158 -2.68 5.51 -6.37
CA THR A 158 -3.62 4.76 -5.53
C THR A 158 -4.74 5.61 -4.95
N THR A 159 -4.64 6.94 -4.95
CA THR A 159 -5.53 7.81 -4.13
C THR A 159 -6.43 8.74 -4.94
N ALA A 160 -6.00 9.16 -6.14
CA ALA A 160 -6.74 10.11 -6.97
C ALA A 160 -7.98 9.52 -7.67
N SER A 161 -8.85 10.40 -8.18
CA SER A 161 -10.07 10.03 -8.92
C SER A 161 -9.89 9.97 -10.44
N SER A 162 -8.67 10.21 -10.94
CA SER A 162 -8.35 10.18 -12.37
C SER A 162 -8.63 8.79 -12.99
N HIS A 163 -8.84 8.76 -14.30
CA HIS A 163 -8.98 7.50 -15.05
C HIS A 163 -7.83 6.54 -14.77
N TYR A 164 -6.60 7.04 -14.77
CA TYR A 164 -5.41 6.23 -14.48
C TYR A 164 -5.36 5.73 -13.06
N ALA A 165 -5.70 6.55 -12.07
CA ALA A 165 -5.75 6.11 -10.69
C ALA A 165 -6.82 5.03 -10.44
N LYS A 166 -7.99 5.12 -11.12
CA LYS A 166 -9.00 4.06 -11.10
C LYS A 166 -8.45 2.76 -11.68
N LYS A 167 -7.81 2.83 -12.85
CA LYS A 167 -7.23 1.67 -13.54
C LYS A 167 -6.09 1.03 -12.73
N SER A 168 -5.26 1.84 -12.07
CA SER A 168 -4.22 1.39 -11.14
C SER A 168 -4.81 0.59 -9.97
N ARG A 169 -5.92 1.04 -9.38
CA ARG A 169 -6.62 0.29 -8.33
C ARG A 169 -7.28 -0.99 -8.85
N GLU A 170 -7.81 -0.97 -10.06
CA GLU A 170 -8.37 -2.16 -10.72
C GLU A 170 -7.29 -3.23 -10.94
N LEU A 171 -6.08 -2.85 -11.35
CA LEU A 171 -4.93 -3.76 -11.53
C LEU A 171 -4.51 -4.42 -10.21
N ILE A 172 -4.49 -3.65 -9.11
CA ILE A 172 -4.22 -4.21 -7.78
C ILE A 172 -5.35 -5.18 -7.38
N ALA A 173 -6.61 -4.82 -7.67
CA ALA A 173 -7.76 -5.68 -7.40
C ALA A 173 -7.73 -6.98 -8.22
N GLU A 174 -7.19 -6.99 -9.44
CA GLU A 174 -6.99 -8.22 -10.23
C GLU A 174 -6.01 -9.17 -9.56
N SER A 175 -4.86 -8.66 -9.10
CA SER A 175 -3.86 -9.44 -8.38
C SER A 175 -4.38 -9.99 -7.05
N LEU A 176 -5.24 -9.23 -6.36
CA LEU A 176 -5.96 -9.69 -5.16
C LEU A 176 -6.88 -10.87 -5.47
N VAL A 177 -7.69 -10.78 -6.53
CA VAL A 177 -8.61 -11.85 -6.95
C VAL A 177 -7.86 -13.10 -7.40
N SER A 178 -6.72 -12.95 -8.08
CA SER A 178 -5.92 -14.09 -8.52
C SER A 178 -5.14 -14.77 -7.40
N GLY A 179 -5.10 -14.18 -6.20
CA GLY A 179 -4.29 -14.66 -5.07
C GLY A 179 -2.80 -14.43 -5.22
N ASP A 180 -2.38 -13.57 -6.16
CA ASP A 180 -0.97 -13.24 -6.40
C ASP A 180 -0.53 -12.10 -5.46
N VAL A 181 -0.17 -12.48 -4.24
CA VAL A 181 0.21 -11.53 -3.18
C VAL A 181 1.48 -10.77 -3.50
N GLU A 182 2.47 -11.42 -4.13
CA GLU A 182 3.73 -10.77 -4.47
C GLU A 182 3.47 -9.66 -5.49
N ARG A 183 2.73 -9.97 -6.56
CA ARG A 183 2.36 -8.96 -7.57
C ARG A 183 1.51 -7.85 -6.96
N MET A 184 0.54 -8.20 -6.11
CA MET A 184 -0.30 -7.24 -5.42
C MET A 184 0.52 -6.26 -4.56
N LEU A 185 1.48 -6.76 -3.78
CA LEU A 185 2.33 -5.92 -2.93
C LEU A 185 3.23 -5.02 -3.79
N LYS A 186 3.88 -5.58 -4.82
CA LYS A 186 4.72 -4.81 -5.75
C LYS A 186 3.91 -3.67 -6.40
N GLN A 187 2.74 -3.98 -6.95
CA GLN A 187 1.86 -2.98 -7.55
C GLN A 187 1.43 -1.92 -6.54
N SER A 188 1.04 -2.32 -5.33
CA SER A 188 0.62 -1.39 -4.28
C SER A 188 1.73 -0.43 -3.90
N MET A 189 2.96 -0.93 -3.73
CA MET A 189 4.12 -0.10 -3.37
C MET A 189 4.52 0.86 -4.50
N ILE A 190 4.57 0.37 -5.74
CA ILE A 190 4.94 1.19 -6.91
C ILE A 190 3.92 2.30 -7.14
N LEU A 191 2.63 1.98 -7.07
CA LEU A 191 1.54 2.92 -7.34
C LEU A 191 1.24 3.85 -6.15
N ALA A 192 1.66 3.49 -4.94
CA ALA A 192 1.62 4.37 -3.77
C ALA A 192 2.84 5.30 -3.72
N HIS A 193 3.91 4.99 -4.44
CA HIS A 193 5.12 5.81 -4.45
C HIS A 193 4.90 7.12 -5.23
N PRO A 194 5.16 8.31 -4.65
CA PRO A 194 4.86 9.59 -5.29
C PRO A 194 5.65 9.80 -6.58
N VAL A 195 6.98 9.59 -6.56
CA VAL A 195 7.84 9.80 -7.73
C VAL A 195 7.45 8.87 -8.88
N THR A 196 7.46 7.56 -8.64
CA THR A 196 7.07 6.57 -9.65
C THR A 196 5.65 6.79 -10.16
N SER A 197 4.69 7.17 -9.31
CA SER A 197 3.34 7.53 -9.77
C SER A 197 3.33 8.71 -10.74
N GLN A 198 4.11 9.75 -10.48
CA GLN A 198 4.21 10.92 -11.35
C GLN A 198 4.97 10.60 -12.64
N GLU A 199 6.03 9.80 -12.59
CA GLU A 199 6.74 9.33 -13.78
C GLU A 199 5.84 8.48 -14.67
N LEU A 200 5.06 7.56 -14.07
CA LEU A 200 4.07 6.75 -14.79
C LEU A 200 3.00 7.63 -15.45
N LEU A 201 2.57 8.70 -14.78
CA LEU A 201 1.62 9.68 -15.32
C LEU A 201 2.22 10.51 -16.46
N ALA A 202 3.50 10.90 -16.36
CA ALA A 202 4.18 11.66 -17.42
C ALA A 202 4.39 10.82 -18.69
N ASP A 203 4.52 9.50 -18.54
CA ASP A 203 4.63 8.56 -19.65
C ASP A 203 3.27 8.24 -20.33
N LEU A 204 2.12 8.73 -19.82
CA LEU A 204 0.74 8.42 -20.27
C LEU A 204 0.06 9.53 -21.08
#